data_AF-A0A2N6LDQ3-F1
#
_entry.id   AF-A0A2N6LDQ3-F1
#
_cell.length_a   1.000
_cell.length_b   1.000
_cell.length_c   1.000
_cell.angle_alpha   90.00
_cell.angle_beta   90.00
_cell.angle_gamma   90.00
#
_symmetry.space_group_name_H-M   'P 1'
#
loop_
_entity.id
_entity.type
_entity.pdbx_description
1 polymer ?
#
loop_
_entity_poly.entity_id
_entity_poly.type
_entity_poly.pdbx_seq_one_letter_code
_entity_poly.pdbx_strand_id
1 'polypeptide(L)'
;MLQNEIHRQVRQKTELDAYIGKFLNNRYLIRDLIGKGGMGRVYLAEDVAKGGMAVAVKILSMNLANQQLSQRFAREIFIGAQLGRKSTHIVRVLSYGVTEDKIPYYVMEYLQGKNLKQILKNETLKIPNILEICHQICLGLQCAHQGVSIKGEIFPVIHRDIKPENIFIIEDDNKDRIVKILDFGIAKFLTERTGITLAESFIGSLPYCSPEHMEGRKLLDVRSDIYSLGVLMFEMLTGKHPFQIKSNSFSDWYQAHRFEVPPMFENIAPQISIPKELKKLVMACLAKEVSDRPQDIGQILVVLEQLQRKYNNLISDDKKNIQNQELVQLVPVTSLSEKICLQKSWPKNQPIAPICFSHLLPTPQGSVPTFWAMLAKKEIAKFIDKNNYTEFIFQKNLYPMILWITVLSDAQVQLTRWLSCFLDLKDIKGQKLVQNLVNTGYYHLLFFALEDPTVCVNVITLTLSAFQRQQLLDWLDYSQKSNTISSLNESKKILKTEYEKIKPDILQKLVKKQKQTRFNIKYWLLNLY
;
A
#
# COMPACT_ATOMS: atom_id res chain seq x y z
N MET A 1 4.59 -56.45 -27.92
CA MET A 1 4.61 -55.62 -26.70
C MET A 1 5.51 -54.39 -26.82
N LEU A 2 5.65 -53.76 -28.00
CA LEU A 2 6.46 -52.54 -28.15
C LEU A 2 5.85 -51.49 -29.10
N GLN A 3 4.51 -51.49 -29.24
CA GLN A 3 3.77 -50.43 -29.95
C GLN A 3 2.69 -49.76 -29.08
N ASN A 4 2.44 -50.26 -27.87
CA ASN A 4 1.44 -49.67 -26.96
C ASN A 4 2.02 -48.67 -25.94
N GLU A 5 3.34 -48.45 -25.92
CA GLU A 5 3.98 -47.47 -25.01
C GLU A 5 4.20 -46.09 -25.65
N ILE A 6 4.21 -45.98 -26.98
CA ILE A 6 4.42 -44.68 -27.66
C ILE A 6 3.10 -43.89 -27.80
N HIS A 7 1.93 -44.54 -27.70
CA HIS A 7 0.63 -43.86 -27.69
C HIS A 7 0.14 -43.41 -26.31
N ARG A 8 0.90 -43.64 -25.23
CA ARG A 8 0.58 -43.15 -23.88
C ARG A 8 1.31 -41.85 -23.50
N GLN A 9 2.21 -41.33 -24.35
CA GLN A 9 2.91 -40.06 -24.12
C GLN A 9 2.44 -38.88 -24.99
N VAL A 10 1.38 -39.03 -25.79
CA VAL A 10 0.83 -37.92 -26.59
C VAL A 10 -0.69 -37.80 -26.40
N ARG A 11 -1.15 -37.67 -25.14
CA ARG A 11 -2.51 -37.21 -24.80
C ARG A 11 -2.54 -36.50 -23.44
N GLN A 12 -1.76 -35.44 -23.28
CA GLN A 12 -2.25 -34.28 -22.54
C GLN A 12 -2.52 -33.20 -23.57
N LYS A 13 -3.75 -33.21 -24.07
CA LYS A 13 -4.33 -32.08 -24.80
C LYS A 13 -4.23 -30.90 -23.81
N THR A 14 -3.30 -29.99 -24.02
CA THR A 14 -3.27 -28.70 -23.33
C THR A 14 -4.62 -28.06 -23.64
N GLU A 15 -5.57 -28.13 -22.71
CA GLU A 15 -6.77 -27.29 -22.80
C GLU A 15 -6.26 -25.85 -22.87
N LEU A 16 -6.41 -25.24 -24.04
CA LEU A 16 -6.21 -23.80 -24.19
C LEU A 16 -7.11 -23.13 -23.16
N ASP A 17 -6.49 -22.44 -22.20
CA ASP A 17 -7.23 -21.71 -21.18
C ASP A 17 -8.22 -20.77 -21.88
N ALA A 18 -9.46 -20.77 -21.42
CA ALA A 18 -10.57 -20.11 -22.09
C ALA A 18 -10.37 -18.60 -22.28
N TYR A 19 -9.49 -17.97 -21.49
CA TYR A 19 -9.30 -16.53 -21.44
C TYR A 19 -7.95 -16.06 -22.01
N ILE A 20 -6.90 -16.89 -21.99
CA ILE A 20 -5.56 -16.49 -22.46
C ILE A 20 -5.60 -16.03 -23.92
N GLY A 21 -4.97 -14.88 -24.20
CA GLY A 21 -4.94 -14.25 -25.52
C GLY A 21 -6.21 -13.52 -25.91
N LYS A 22 -7.26 -13.53 -25.07
CA LYS A 22 -8.53 -12.83 -25.31
C LYS A 22 -8.61 -11.53 -24.52
N PHE A 23 -9.49 -10.64 -24.97
CA PHE A 23 -9.87 -9.46 -24.23
C PHE A 23 -11.03 -9.74 -23.30
N LEU A 24 -10.90 -9.31 -22.05
CA LEU A 24 -12.01 -9.20 -21.13
C LEU A 24 -12.58 -7.77 -21.19
N ASN A 25 -13.87 -7.65 -21.51
CA ASN A 25 -14.59 -6.38 -21.61
C ASN A 25 -13.87 -5.35 -22.52
N ASN A 26 -13.33 -5.82 -23.65
CA ASN A 26 -12.56 -5.03 -24.63
C ASN A 26 -11.44 -4.15 -24.04
N ARG A 27 -10.91 -4.52 -22.87
CA ARG A 27 -9.96 -3.69 -22.11
C ARG A 27 -8.79 -4.46 -21.51
N TYR A 28 -9.03 -5.65 -20.99
CA TYR A 28 -7.98 -6.41 -20.32
C TYR A 28 -7.54 -7.54 -21.23
N LEU A 29 -6.37 -7.39 -21.85
CA LEU A 29 -5.79 -8.45 -22.65
C LEU A 29 -5.15 -9.48 -21.71
N ILE A 30 -5.73 -10.67 -21.62
CA ILE A 30 -5.26 -11.72 -20.73
C ILE A 30 -3.98 -12.33 -21.30
N ARG A 31 -2.90 -12.27 -20.54
CA ARG A 31 -1.57 -12.76 -20.95
C ARG A 31 -1.30 -14.15 -20.42
N ASP A 32 -1.37 -14.33 -19.11
CA ASP A 32 -0.97 -15.59 -18.45
C ASP A 32 -1.88 -15.92 -17.28
N LEU A 33 -2.03 -17.22 -17.00
CA LEU A 33 -2.64 -17.70 -15.76
C LEU A 33 -1.58 -17.69 -14.64
N ILE A 34 -1.79 -16.87 -13.61
CA ILE A 34 -0.85 -16.71 -12.48
C ILE A 34 -1.34 -17.34 -11.18
N GLY A 35 -2.59 -17.81 -11.12
CA GLY A 35 -3.12 -18.54 -9.97
C GLY A 35 -4.43 -19.26 -10.26
N LYS A 36 -4.65 -20.41 -9.60
CA LYS A 36 -5.89 -21.20 -9.68
C LYS A 36 -6.25 -21.71 -8.28
N GLY A 37 -7.51 -21.56 -7.89
CA GLY A 37 -8.01 -22.05 -6.61
C GLY A 37 -9.52 -22.31 -6.64
N GLY A 38 -10.09 -22.77 -5.52
CA GLY A 38 -11.52 -23.11 -5.45
C GLY A 38 -12.46 -21.94 -5.75
N MET A 39 -12.02 -20.71 -5.51
CA MET A 39 -12.82 -19.50 -5.70
C MET A 39 -12.70 -18.89 -7.11
N GLY A 40 -11.76 -19.35 -7.94
CA GLY A 40 -11.55 -18.78 -9.27
C GLY A 40 -10.14 -18.96 -9.82
N ARG A 41 -9.89 -18.25 -10.92
CA ARG A 41 -8.59 -18.15 -11.59
C ARG A 41 -8.11 -16.71 -11.56
N VAL A 42 -6.82 -16.50 -11.37
CA VAL A 42 -6.15 -15.19 -11.39
C VAL A 42 -5.22 -15.16 -12.59
N TYR A 43 -5.34 -14.12 -13.40
CA TYR A 43 -4.57 -13.92 -14.61
C TYR A 43 -3.73 -12.65 -14.54
N LEU A 44 -2.53 -12.68 -15.11
CA LEU A 44 -1.83 -11.48 -15.54
C LEU A 44 -2.50 -10.96 -16.80
N ALA A 45 -2.82 -9.67 -16.83
CA ALA A 45 -3.40 -9.01 -17.99
C ALA A 45 -2.78 -7.63 -18.19
N GLU A 46 -2.94 -7.11 -19.40
CA GLU A 46 -2.61 -5.73 -19.75
C GLU A 46 -3.88 -4.90 -19.84
N ASP A 47 -3.96 -3.80 -19.09
CA ASP A 47 -5.01 -2.80 -19.23
C ASP A 47 -4.70 -1.91 -20.44
N VAL A 48 -5.24 -2.25 -21.61
CA VAL A 48 -4.94 -1.51 -22.86
C VAL A 48 -5.44 -0.06 -22.82
N ALA A 49 -6.49 0.21 -22.04
CA ALA A 49 -6.98 1.57 -21.82
C ALA A 49 -6.02 2.43 -20.98
N LYS A 50 -5.03 1.81 -20.33
CA LYS A 50 -3.96 2.48 -19.57
C LYS A 50 -2.58 2.26 -20.19
N GLY A 51 -2.51 2.04 -21.51
CA GLY A 51 -1.24 1.90 -22.22
C GLY A 51 -0.50 0.59 -21.91
N GLY A 52 -1.25 -0.49 -21.66
CA GLY A 52 -0.66 -1.81 -21.43
C GLY A 52 -0.14 -2.05 -20.02
N MET A 53 -0.59 -1.25 -19.04
CA MET A 53 -0.20 -1.43 -17.64
C MET A 53 -0.59 -2.83 -17.16
N ALA A 54 0.36 -3.55 -16.55
CA ALA A 54 0.12 -4.86 -15.96
C ALA A 54 -0.88 -4.78 -14.79
N VAL A 55 -1.86 -5.68 -14.81
CA VAL A 55 -2.88 -5.84 -13.78
C VAL A 55 -3.13 -7.32 -13.51
N ALA A 56 -3.62 -7.65 -12.32
CA ALA A 56 -4.10 -8.99 -12.01
C ALA A 56 -5.63 -9.03 -12.15
N VAL A 57 -6.16 -10.00 -12.88
CA VAL A 57 -7.60 -10.20 -13.12
C VAL A 57 -8.03 -11.50 -12.48
N LYS A 58 -8.87 -11.44 -11.45
CA LYS A 58 -9.47 -12.64 -10.84
C LYS A 58 -10.86 -12.87 -11.40
N ILE A 59 -11.03 -13.98 -12.09
CA ILE A 59 -12.32 -14.47 -12.61
C ILE A 59 -12.83 -15.53 -11.63
N LEU A 60 -14.03 -15.34 -11.09
CA LEU A 60 -14.57 -16.22 -10.06
C LEU A 60 -15.17 -17.50 -10.66
N SER A 61 -15.24 -18.57 -9.87
CA SER A 61 -15.84 -19.84 -10.29
C SER A 61 -17.37 -19.89 -10.20
N MET A 62 -18.01 -18.82 -9.71
CA MET A 62 -19.46 -18.78 -9.44
C MET A 62 -20.17 -17.84 -10.42
N ASN A 63 -21.30 -18.26 -10.98
CA ASN A 63 -22.14 -17.41 -11.84
C ASN A 63 -23.06 -16.52 -10.98
N LEU A 64 -23.19 -15.23 -11.32
CA LEU A 64 -24.14 -14.32 -10.68
C LEU A 64 -25.56 -14.55 -11.25
N ALA A 65 -26.17 -15.69 -10.91
CA ALA A 65 -27.51 -16.02 -11.37
C ALA A 65 -28.62 -15.15 -10.72
N ASN A 66 -28.36 -14.51 -9.57
CA ASN A 66 -29.33 -13.70 -8.81
C ASN A 66 -28.81 -12.28 -8.55
N GLN A 67 -29.69 -11.27 -8.68
CA GLN A 67 -29.42 -9.86 -8.42
C GLN A 67 -28.87 -9.58 -7.01
N GLN A 68 -29.30 -10.34 -6.00
CA GLN A 68 -28.78 -10.19 -4.62
C GLN A 68 -27.30 -10.56 -4.51
N LEU A 69 -26.84 -11.60 -5.23
CA LEU A 69 -25.43 -11.98 -5.28
C LEU A 69 -24.60 -10.87 -5.96
N SER A 70 -25.14 -10.28 -7.04
CA SER A 70 -24.46 -9.20 -7.77
C SER A 70 -24.28 -7.94 -6.90
N GLN A 71 -25.32 -7.51 -6.17
CA GLN A 71 -25.25 -6.36 -5.26
C GLN A 71 -24.22 -6.56 -4.14
N ARG A 72 -24.14 -7.78 -3.59
CA ARG A 72 -23.14 -8.13 -2.58
C ARG A 72 -21.73 -8.12 -3.15
N PHE A 73 -21.54 -8.71 -4.32
CA PHE A 73 -20.25 -8.69 -5.00
C PHE A 73 -19.76 -7.26 -5.22
N ALA A 74 -20.63 -6.37 -5.73
CA ALA A 74 -20.31 -4.97 -5.93
C ALA A 74 -19.94 -4.24 -4.62
N ARG A 75 -20.64 -4.54 -3.52
CA ARG A 75 -20.33 -3.99 -2.18
C ARG A 75 -18.95 -4.43 -1.70
N GLU A 76 -18.61 -5.70 -1.82
CA GLU A 76 -17.31 -6.22 -1.36
C GLU A 76 -16.15 -5.64 -2.18
N ILE A 77 -16.31 -5.52 -3.50
CA ILE A 77 -15.34 -4.84 -4.34
C ILE A 77 -15.17 -3.38 -3.93
N PHE A 78 -16.26 -2.68 -3.64
CA PHE A 78 -16.20 -1.30 -3.16
C PHE A 78 -15.42 -1.20 -1.85
N ILE A 79 -15.69 -2.09 -0.89
CA ILE A 79 -14.97 -2.15 0.40
C ILE A 79 -13.48 -2.40 0.16
N GLY A 80 -13.13 -3.42 -0.61
CA GLY A 80 -11.73 -3.74 -0.94
C GLY A 80 -11.00 -2.57 -1.63
N ALA A 81 -11.68 -1.88 -2.54
CA ALA A 81 -11.12 -0.70 -3.22
C ALA A 81 -10.90 0.48 -2.25
N GLN A 82 -11.79 0.68 -1.26
CA GLN A 82 -11.61 1.72 -0.24
C GLN A 82 -10.47 1.38 0.71
N LEU A 83 -10.38 0.13 1.16
CA LEU A 83 -9.31 -0.33 2.06
C LEU A 83 -7.94 -0.25 1.40
N GLY A 84 -7.80 -0.74 0.16
CA GLY A 84 -6.54 -0.65 -0.59
C GLY A 84 -6.12 0.78 -1.00
N ARG A 85 -7.02 1.77 -0.87
CA ARG A 85 -6.65 3.20 -0.96
C ARG A 85 -6.15 3.76 0.37
N LYS A 86 -6.67 3.24 1.50
CA LYS A 86 -6.33 3.71 2.85
C LYS A 86 -5.02 3.11 3.36
N SER A 87 -4.70 1.86 3.01
CA SER A 87 -3.53 1.16 3.52
C SER A 87 -2.67 0.59 2.39
N THR A 88 -1.36 0.81 2.50
CA THR A 88 -0.35 0.23 1.62
C THR A 88 -0.25 -1.30 1.79
N HIS A 89 -0.64 -1.82 2.96
CA HIS A 89 -0.62 -3.23 3.33
C HIS A 89 -1.88 -3.99 2.91
N ILE A 90 -2.71 -3.41 2.05
CA ILE A 90 -3.89 -4.06 1.47
C ILE A 90 -3.80 -3.93 -0.05
N VAL A 91 -4.10 -5.02 -0.77
CA VAL A 91 -4.11 -5.01 -2.24
C VAL A 91 -5.17 -4.04 -2.77
N ARG A 92 -4.79 -3.24 -3.75
CA ARG A 92 -5.69 -2.27 -4.35
C ARG A 92 -6.54 -2.90 -5.45
N VAL A 93 -7.85 -2.96 -5.21
CA VAL A 93 -8.84 -3.27 -6.26
C VAL A 93 -9.04 -2.04 -7.16
N LEU A 94 -8.92 -2.23 -8.46
CA LEU A 94 -8.92 -1.19 -9.48
C LEU A 94 -10.25 -1.10 -10.22
N SER A 95 -10.88 -2.24 -10.50
CA SER A 95 -12.13 -2.32 -11.26
C SER A 95 -12.79 -3.69 -11.05
N TYR A 96 -14.02 -3.83 -11.52
CA TYR A 96 -14.74 -5.10 -11.59
C TYR A 96 -15.65 -5.12 -12.80
N GLY A 97 -16.13 -6.30 -13.13
CA GLY A 97 -17.09 -6.49 -14.20
C GLY A 97 -17.66 -7.89 -14.18
N VAL A 98 -18.36 -8.21 -15.25
CA VAL A 98 -18.96 -9.50 -15.49
C VAL A 98 -18.63 -9.90 -16.93
N THR A 99 -18.29 -11.18 -17.14
CA THR A 99 -18.08 -11.73 -18.49
C THR A 99 -19.41 -11.86 -19.25
N GLU A 100 -19.34 -12.16 -20.54
CA GLU A 100 -20.51 -12.47 -21.37
C GLU A 100 -21.34 -13.62 -20.77
N ASP A 101 -20.67 -14.62 -20.19
CA ASP A 101 -21.28 -15.77 -19.51
C ASP A 101 -21.80 -15.46 -18.08
N LYS A 102 -21.91 -14.18 -17.73
CA LYS A 102 -22.35 -13.69 -16.41
C LYS A 102 -21.44 -14.08 -15.24
N ILE A 103 -20.16 -14.34 -15.52
CA ILE A 103 -19.17 -14.68 -14.51
C ILE A 103 -18.52 -13.39 -13.98
N PRO A 104 -18.59 -13.10 -12.66
CA PRO A 104 -17.98 -11.93 -12.09
C PRO A 104 -16.44 -12.03 -12.11
N TYR A 105 -15.82 -10.89 -12.36
CA TYR A 105 -14.38 -10.73 -12.24
C TYR A 105 -14.04 -9.40 -11.58
N TYR A 106 -12.85 -9.34 -10.98
CA TYR A 106 -12.28 -8.07 -10.54
C TYR A 106 -10.82 -7.93 -10.93
N VAL A 107 -10.41 -6.68 -11.04
CA VAL A 107 -9.08 -6.27 -11.49
C VAL A 107 -8.41 -5.59 -10.31
N MET A 108 -7.19 -6.01 -9.99
CA MET A 108 -6.37 -5.46 -8.91
C MET A 108 -4.98 -5.10 -9.44
N GLU A 109 -4.22 -4.35 -8.64
CA GLU A 109 -2.81 -4.09 -8.94
C GLU A 109 -2.05 -5.41 -9.14
N TYR A 110 -1.18 -5.46 -10.15
CA TYR A 110 -0.27 -6.58 -10.31
C TYR A 110 0.88 -6.43 -9.32
N LEU A 111 1.11 -7.46 -8.52
CA LEU A 111 2.18 -7.49 -7.52
C LEU A 111 3.31 -8.40 -8.02
N GLN A 112 4.54 -7.90 -7.97
CA GLN A 112 5.74 -8.69 -8.27
C GLN A 112 6.33 -9.17 -6.94
N GLY A 113 6.32 -10.47 -6.71
CA GLY A 113 6.74 -11.05 -5.43
C GLY A 113 6.19 -12.46 -5.24
N LYS A 114 6.13 -12.91 -3.99
CA LYS A 114 5.66 -14.26 -3.63
C LYS A 114 4.66 -14.17 -2.49
N ASN A 115 3.71 -15.10 -2.46
CA ASN A 115 2.88 -15.26 -1.27
C ASN A 115 3.64 -16.02 -0.17
N LEU A 116 3.22 -15.84 1.08
CA LEU A 116 3.87 -16.40 2.25
C LEU A 116 3.86 -17.94 2.23
N LYS A 117 2.87 -18.59 1.60
CA LYS A 117 2.89 -20.05 1.41
C LYS A 117 4.09 -20.50 0.57
N GLN A 118 4.38 -19.81 -0.53
CA GLN A 118 5.52 -20.11 -1.39
C GLN A 118 6.85 -19.90 -0.67
N ILE A 119 6.88 -18.90 0.22
CA ILE A 119 8.06 -18.58 1.05
C ILE A 119 8.27 -19.68 2.09
N LEU A 120 7.28 -19.97 2.93
CA LEU A 120 7.36 -20.99 3.98
C LEU A 120 7.65 -22.41 3.46
N LYS A 121 7.35 -22.70 2.19
CA LYS A 121 7.69 -23.97 1.56
C LYS A 121 9.20 -24.13 1.30
N ASN A 122 9.91 -23.03 1.05
CA ASN A 122 11.30 -23.03 0.57
C ASN A 122 12.30 -22.49 1.60
N GLU A 123 11.84 -21.73 2.59
CA GLU A 123 12.71 -21.10 3.57
C GLU A 123 12.10 -21.09 4.98
N THR A 124 12.97 -21.17 5.97
CA THR A 124 12.63 -20.89 7.37
C THR A 124 12.89 -19.41 7.65
N LEU A 125 11.87 -18.70 8.11
CA LEU A 125 11.98 -17.29 8.42
C LEU A 125 12.70 -17.06 9.76
N LYS A 126 13.61 -16.09 9.80
CA LYS A 126 14.23 -15.64 11.05
C LYS A 126 13.23 -14.79 11.85
N ILE A 127 13.32 -14.81 13.18
CA ILE A 127 12.42 -14.07 14.06
C ILE A 127 12.26 -12.58 13.68
N PRO A 128 13.32 -11.82 13.37
CA PRO A 128 13.17 -10.42 12.95
C PRO A 128 12.27 -10.26 11.70
N ASN A 129 12.42 -11.14 10.72
CA ASN A 129 11.58 -11.15 9.51
C ASN A 129 10.13 -11.48 9.85
N ILE A 130 9.91 -12.46 10.74
CA ILE A 130 8.56 -12.83 11.19
C ILE A 130 7.91 -11.64 11.89
N LEU A 131 8.62 -10.95 12.79
CA LEU A 131 8.11 -9.78 13.48
C LEU A 131 7.75 -8.66 12.49
N GLU A 132 8.61 -8.39 11.51
CA GLU A 132 8.37 -7.42 10.43
C GLU A 132 7.10 -7.76 9.63
N ILE A 133 6.98 -9.01 9.19
CA ILE A 133 5.82 -9.49 8.43
C ILE A 133 4.54 -9.37 9.26
N CYS A 134 4.54 -9.88 10.50
CA CYS A 134 3.41 -9.81 11.41
C CYS A 134 2.96 -8.37 11.67
N HIS A 135 3.92 -7.46 11.86
CA HIS A 135 3.65 -6.05 12.09
C HIS A 135 2.91 -5.43 10.89
N GLN A 136 3.41 -5.66 9.67
CA GLN A 136 2.76 -5.15 8.46
C GLN A 136 1.37 -5.77 8.22
N ILE A 137 1.17 -7.06 8.51
CA ILE A 137 -0.16 -7.69 8.49
C ILE A 137 -1.08 -7.00 9.50
N CYS A 138 -0.61 -6.73 10.71
CA CYS A 138 -1.39 -6.04 11.73
C CYS A 138 -1.80 -4.63 11.27
N LEU A 139 -0.90 -3.86 10.63
CA LEU A 139 -1.27 -2.54 10.07
C LEU A 139 -2.39 -2.64 9.02
N GLY A 140 -2.35 -3.66 8.16
CA GLY A 140 -3.43 -3.94 7.21
C GLY A 140 -4.75 -4.30 7.90
N LEU A 141 -4.72 -5.22 8.85
CA LEU A 141 -5.90 -5.64 9.61
C LEU A 141 -6.50 -4.49 10.44
N GLN A 142 -5.66 -3.70 11.12
CA GLN A 142 -6.10 -2.55 11.90
C GLN A 142 -6.86 -1.55 11.03
N CYS A 143 -6.36 -1.26 9.83
CA CYS A 143 -7.04 -0.38 8.88
C CYS A 143 -8.44 -0.89 8.51
N ALA A 144 -8.56 -2.20 8.27
CA ALA A 144 -9.84 -2.82 7.95
C ALA A 144 -10.81 -2.84 9.15
N HIS A 145 -10.30 -3.16 10.34
CA HIS A 145 -11.05 -3.23 11.59
C HIS A 145 -11.56 -1.85 12.05
N GLN A 146 -10.82 -0.77 11.77
CA GLN A 146 -11.29 0.61 11.95
C GLN A 146 -12.45 0.97 11.01
N GLY A 147 -12.59 0.25 9.89
CA GLY A 147 -13.79 0.27 9.08
C GLY A 147 -13.82 1.24 7.89
N VAL A 148 -14.91 1.12 7.14
CA VAL A 148 -15.21 1.96 5.97
C VAL A 148 -16.49 2.76 6.24
N SER A 149 -16.47 4.05 5.89
CA SER A 149 -17.66 4.90 6.01
C SER A 149 -18.63 4.60 4.87
N ILE A 150 -19.85 4.22 5.23
CA ILE A 150 -20.96 3.97 4.30
C ILE A 150 -22.14 4.78 4.82
N LYS A 151 -22.61 5.75 4.04
CA LYS A 151 -23.73 6.64 4.41
C LYS A 151 -23.54 7.37 5.76
N GLY A 152 -22.30 7.71 6.12
CA GLY A 152 -21.98 8.43 7.36
C GLY A 152 -21.70 7.53 8.56
N GLU A 153 -21.96 6.23 8.48
CA GLU A 153 -21.66 5.26 9.53
C GLU A 153 -20.37 4.49 9.23
N ILE A 154 -19.59 4.15 10.25
CA ILE A 154 -18.33 3.41 10.13
C ILE A 154 -18.61 1.94 10.44
N PHE A 155 -18.32 1.07 9.47
CA PHE A 155 -18.48 -0.38 9.64
C PHE A 155 -17.12 -1.08 9.63
N PRO A 156 -16.74 -1.78 10.73
CA PRO A 156 -15.57 -2.65 10.76
C PRO A 156 -15.64 -3.72 9.66
N VAL A 157 -14.51 -3.97 9.01
CA VAL A 157 -14.38 -4.99 7.96
C VAL A 157 -13.53 -6.13 8.48
N ILE A 158 -14.10 -7.33 8.54
CA ILE A 158 -13.43 -8.55 8.99
C ILE A 158 -12.97 -9.31 7.74
N HIS A 159 -11.71 -9.74 7.72
CA HIS A 159 -11.09 -10.40 6.57
C HIS A 159 -11.60 -11.83 6.35
N ARG A 160 -11.68 -12.63 7.42
CA ARG A 160 -12.25 -14.00 7.47
C ARG A 160 -11.52 -15.09 6.69
N ASP A 161 -10.40 -14.77 6.06
CA ASP A 161 -9.54 -15.75 5.36
C ASP A 161 -8.04 -15.42 5.47
N ILE A 162 -7.58 -15.02 6.66
CA ILE A 162 -6.13 -14.81 6.89
C ILE A 162 -5.42 -16.16 6.88
N LYS A 163 -4.48 -16.31 5.95
CA LYS A 163 -3.69 -17.52 5.71
C LYS A 163 -2.46 -17.20 4.83
N PRO A 164 -1.45 -18.07 4.75
CA PRO A 164 -0.23 -17.80 4.00
C PRO A 164 -0.44 -17.45 2.52
N GLU A 165 -1.45 -18.02 1.84
CA GLU A 165 -1.74 -17.69 0.43
C GLU A 165 -2.22 -16.26 0.22
N ASN A 166 -2.84 -15.65 1.23
CA ASN A 166 -3.42 -14.31 1.15
C ASN A 166 -2.47 -13.23 1.69
N ILE A 167 -1.25 -13.59 2.08
CA ILE A 167 -0.20 -12.65 2.47
C ILE A 167 0.84 -12.61 1.37
N PHE A 168 0.94 -11.49 0.66
CA PHE A 168 1.88 -11.31 -0.45
C PHE A 168 3.04 -10.43 -0.02
N ILE A 169 4.27 -10.84 -0.33
CA ILE A 169 5.49 -10.11 0.00
C ILE A 169 6.12 -9.64 -1.31
N ILE A 170 6.27 -8.32 -1.40
CA ILE A 170 6.96 -7.61 -2.47
C ILE A 170 8.34 -7.26 -1.94
N GLU A 171 9.37 -7.69 -2.62
CA GLU A 171 10.76 -7.34 -2.31
C GLU A 171 11.27 -6.40 -3.40
N ASP A 172 11.87 -5.29 -3.00
CA ASP A 172 12.63 -4.44 -3.90
C ASP A 172 14.11 -4.83 -3.97
N ASP A 173 14.86 -4.21 -4.87
CA ASP A 173 16.29 -4.48 -5.07
C ASP A 173 17.15 -4.17 -3.82
N ASN A 174 16.64 -3.37 -2.88
CA ASN A 174 17.29 -3.06 -1.59
C ASN A 174 16.93 -4.05 -0.49
N LYS A 175 16.13 -5.08 -0.79
CA LYS A 175 15.55 -6.04 0.16
C LYS A 175 14.54 -5.43 1.14
N ASP A 176 14.03 -4.25 0.86
CA ASP A 176 12.88 -3.73 1.60
C ASP A 176 11.65 -4.54 1.23
N ARG A 177 10.91 -4.99 2.26
CA ARG A 177 9.74 -5.86 2.09
C ARG A 177 8.47 -5.09 2.37
N ILE A 178 7.56 -5.10 1.39
CA ILE A 178 6.18 -4.64 1.58
C ILE A 178 5.28 -5.87 1.61
N VAL A 179 4.61 -6.05 2.75
CA VAL A 179 3.58 -7.08 2.91
C VAL A 179 2.23 -6.49 2.56
N LYS A 180 1.48 -7.18 1.71
CA LYS A 180 0.10 -6.85 1.34
C LYS A 180 -0.83 -8.02 1.63
N ILE A 181 -1.94 -7.72 2.27
CA ILE A 181 -3.07 -8.63 2.46
C ILE A 181 -3.89 -8.65 1.16
N LEU A 182 -4.09 -9.83 0.62
CA LEU A 182 -4.91 -10.10 -0.54
C LEU A 182 -6.33 -10.45 -0.13
N ASP A 183 -7.30 -10.13 -1.00
CA ASP A 183 -8.65 -10.70 -0.98
C ASP A 183 -9.41 -10.59 0.37
N PHE A 184 -9.78 -9.37 0.75
CA PHE A 184 -10.74 -9.12 1.84
C PHE A 184 -12.11 -9.73 1.54
N GLY A 185 -12.27 -11.03 1.77
CA GLY A 185 -13.54 -11.73 1.90
C GLY A 185 -14.50 -11.70 0.70
N ILE A 186 -14.13 -11.11 -0.44
CA ILE A 186 -15.00 -10.84 -1.61
C ILE A 186 -15.79 -12.08 -2.06
N ALA A 187 -15.20 -13.28 -1.92
CA ALA A 187 -15.81 -14.53 -2.34
C ALA A 187 -16.69 -15.22 -1.28
N LYS A 188 -16.53 -14.93 0.02
CA LYS A 188 -17.21 -15.69 1.10
C LYS A 188 -18.58 -15.14 1.48
N PHE A 189 -18.79 -13.83 1.34
CA PHE A 189 -20.06 -13.16 1.66
C PHE A 189 -21.19 -13.45 0.67
N LEU A 190 -20.86 -13.94 -0.53
CA LEU A 190 -21.85 -14.33 -1.53
C LEU A 190 -22.71 -15.52 -1.07
N THR A 191 -22.22 -16.32 -0.13
CA THR A 191 -22.83 -17.60 0.24
C THR A 191 -23.46 -17.67 1.64
N GLU A 192 -23.33 -16.63 2.48
CA GLU A 192 -23.89 -16.62 3.85
C GLU A 192 -25.44 -16.64 3.95
N ARG A 193 -26.18 -16.64 2.83
CA ARG A 193 -27.66 -16.73 2.86
C ARG A 193 -28.30 -17.65 1.83
N THR A 194 -27.55 -18.48 1.09
CA THR A 194 -28.18 -19.36 0.08
C THR A 194 -28.91 -20.56 0.68
N GLY A 195 -29.09 -20.65 2.00
CA GLY A 195 -29.83 -21.77 2.62
C GLY A 195 -29.16 -23.13 2.45
N ILE A 196 -27.89 -23.14 2.03
CA ILE A 196 -27.09 -24.35 1.90
C ILE A 196 -26.55 -24.67 3.30
N THR A 197 -26.81 -25.89 3.76
CA THR A 197 -26.44 -26.43 5.06
C THR A 197 -24.94 -26.24 5.34
N LEU A 198 -24.61 -25.73 6.54
CA LEU A 198 -23.25 -25.42 7.00
C LEU A 198 -22.23 -26.55 6.78
N ALA A 199 -22.70 -27.81 6.73
CA ALA A 199 -21.87 -29.01 6.63
C ALA A 199 -21.43 -29.36 5.19
N GLU A 200 -22.19 -28.99 4.15
CA GLU A 200 -21.92 -29.42 2.76
C GLU A 200 -21.24 -28.34 1.90
N SER A 201 -21.17 -27.09 2.37
CA SER A 201 -20.57 -25.98 1.61
C SER A 201 -19.85 -24.96 2.50
N PHE A 202 -19.00 -25.40 3.44
CA PHE A 202 -18.16 -24.46 4.17
C PHE A 202 -17.15 -23.79 3.21
N ILE A 203 -17.39 -22.52 2.89
CA ILE A 203 -16.51 -21.74 2.02
C ILE A 203 -15.51 -21.00 2.90
N GLY A 204 -14.43 -21.69 3.23
CA GLY A 204 -13.30 -21.13 3.93
C GLY A 204 -12.12 -22.08 4.06
N SER A 205 -10.99 -21.53 4.47
CA SER A 205 -9.80 -22.32 4.74
C SER A 205 -9.94 -22.86 6.15
N LEU A 206 -10.55 -24.03 6.28
CA LEU A 206 -10.75 -24.75 7.56
C LEU A 206 -9.52 -24.69 8.48
N PRO A 207 -8.26 -24.87 7.99
CA PRO A 207 -7.08 -24.86 8.85
C PRO A 207 -6.84 -23.56 9.62
N TYR A 208 -7.31 -22.42 9.12
CA TYR A 208 -7.06 -21.11 9.73
C TYR A 208 -8.32 -20.51 10.37
N CYS A 209 -9.45 -21.22 10.31
CA CYS A 209 -10.73 -20.68 10.71
C CYS A 209 -10.89 -20.65 12.23
N SER A 210 -11.51 -19.59 12.76
CA SER A 210 -11.78 -19.51 14.19
C SER A 210 -12.95 -20.40 14.61
N PRO A 211 -12.97 -20.92 15.85
CA PRO A 211 -14.02 -21.83 16.31
C PRO A 211 -15.42 -21.24 16.16
N GLU A 212 -15.61 -19.98 16.53
CA GLU A 212 -16.90 -19.30 16.45
C GLU A 212 -17.40 -19.09 15.01
N HIS A 213 -16.48 -19.03 14.04
CA HIS A 213 -16.83 -18.98 12.62
C HIS A 213 -17.24 -20.35 12.10
N MET A 214 -16.56 -21.42 12.52
CA MET A 214 -16.99 -22.79 12.23
C MET A 214 -18.36 -23.12 12.84
N GLU A 215 -18.66 -22.59 14.03
CA GLU A 215 -19.98 -22.72 14.67
C GLU A 215 -21.10 -21.96 13.93
N GLY A 216 -20.78 -21.13 12.94
CA GLY A 216 -21.76 -20.33 12.22
C GLY A 216 -22.39 -19.23 13.08
N ARG A 217 -21.67 -18.70 14.08
CA ARG A 217 -22.20 -17.61 14.91
C ARG A 217 -22.59 -16.43 14.02
N LYS A 218 -23.81 -15.92 14.23
CA LYS A 218 -24.40 -14.85 13.39
C LYS A 218 -23.58 -13.56 13.36
N LEU A 219 -22.82 -13.30 14.43
CA LEU A 219 -21.99 -12.11 14.56
C LEU A 219 -20.55 -12.56 14.84
N LEU A 220 -19.73 -12.49 13.81
CA LEU A 220 -18.28 -12.53 13.96
C LEU A 220 -17.78 -11.11 14.16
N ASP A 221 -16.75 -10.95 14.97
CA ASP A 221 -16.06 -9.68 15.15
C ASP A 221 -14.58 -9.81 14.75
N VAL A 222 -13.84 -8.72 14.93
CA VAL A 222 -12.43 -8.59 14.54
C VAL A 222 -11.51 -9.64 15.19
N ARG A 223 -11.92 -10.24 16.32
CA ARG A 223 -11.16 -11.24 17.06
C ARG A 223 -11.13 -12.60 16.36
N SER A 224 -11.97 -12.82 15.35
CA SER A 224 -11.86 -13.98 14.45
C SER A 224 -10.65 -13.88 13.52
N ASP A 225 -10.31 -12.68 13.04
CA ASP A 225 -9.07 -12.46 12.28
C ASP A 225 -7.83 -12.59 13.19
N ILE A 226 -7.94 -12.18 14.46
CA ILE A 226 -6.87 -12.32 15.46
C ILE A 226 -6.55 -13.81 15.69
N TYR A 227 -7.55 -14.67 15.78
CA TYR A 227 -7.32 -16.11 15.87
C TYR A 227 -6.59 -16.66 14.64
N SER A 228 -7.06 -16.28 13.45
CA SER A 228 -6.47 -16.69 12.17
C SER A 228 -5.00 -16.22 12.07
N LEU A 229 -4.72 -14.99 12.54
CA LEU A 229 -3.37 -14.46 12.66
C LEU A 229 -2.51 -15.26 13.65
N GLY A 230 -3.08 -15.70 14.78
CA GLY A 230 -2.41 -16.59 15.74
C GLY A 230 -1.96 -17.91 15.10
N VAL A 231 -2.83 -18.53 14.29
CA VAL A 231 -2.48 -19.75 13.53
C VAL A 231 -1.33 -19.47 12.57
N LEU A 232 -1.42 -18.38 11.82
CA LEU A 232 -0.39 -17.96 10.86
C LEU A 232 0.96 -17.68 11.55
N MET A 233 0.95 -16.97 12.69
CA MET A 233 2.15 -16.70 13.47
C MET A 233 2.80 -17.98 13.99
N PHE A 234 2.00 -18.91 14.48
CA PHE A 234 2.50 -20.22 14.93
C PHE A 234 3.20 -20.96 13.78
N GLU A 235 2.59 -20.99 12.61
CA GLU A 235 3.15 -21.65 11.43
C GLU A 235 4.43 -20.97 10.94
N MET A 236 4.49 -19.64 10.90
CA MET A 236 5.71 -18.91 10.54
C MET A 236 6.86 -19.21 11.51
N LEU A 237 6.57 -19.33 12.80
CA LEU A 237 7.58 -19.58 13.84
C LEU A 237 8.10 -21.02 13.83
N THR A 238 7.26 -21.98 13.49
CA THR A 238 7.57 -23.41 13.65
C THR A 238 7.75 -24.16 12.34
N GLY A 239 7.32 -23.57 11.23
CA GLY A 239 7.19 -24.23 9.93
C GLY A 239 6.06 -25.27 9.89
N LYS A 240 5.23 -25.38 10.93
CA LYS A 240 4.15 -26.38 11.04
C LYS A 240 2.85 -25.76 11.53
N HIS A 241 1.74 -26.33 11.07
CA HIS A 241 0.42 -25.97 11.58
C HIS A 241 0.27 -26.32 13.08
N PRO A 242 -0.41 -25.51 13.90
CA PRO A 242 -0.58 -25.80 15.34
C PRO A 242 -1.37 -27.07 15.63
N PHE A 243 -2.24 -27.50 14.73
CA PHE A 243 -3.05 -28.71 14.89
C PHE A 243 -2.71 -29.75 13.83
N GLN A 244 -2.61 -31.01 14.25
CA GLN A 244 -2.44 -32.17 13.38
C GLN A 244 -3.75 -32.95 13.32
N ILE A 245 -4.37 -33.01 12.16
CA ILE A 245 -5.64 -33.70 11.95
C ILE A 245 -5.43 -35.06 11.28
N LYS A 246 -6.37 -35.98 11.54
CA LYS A 246 -6.39 -37.31 10.93
C LYS A 246 -6.97 -37.28 9.51
N SER A 247 -8.00 -36.46 9.30
CA SER A 247 -8.61 -36.23 7.99
C SER A 247 -8.88 -34.74 7.78
N ASN A 248 -8.88 -34.29 6.52
CA ASN A 248 -9.18 -32.89 6.17
C ASN A 248 -10.69 -32.57 6.20
N SER A 249 -11.44 -33.18 7.13
CA SER A 249 -12.89 -33.01 7.26
C SER A 249 -13.23 -31.79 8.10
N PHE A 250 -14.44 -31.24 7.91
CA PHE A 250 -14.94 -30.14 8.74
C PHE A 250 -14.97 -30.51 10.23
N SER A 251 -15.42 -31.73 10.56
CA SER A 251 -15.54 -32.21 11.94
C SER A 251 -14.19 -32.28 12.64
N ASP A 252 -13.16 -32.81 11.97
CA ASP A 252 -11.81 -32.92 12.55
C ASP A 252 -11.19 -31.54 12.78
N TRP A 253 -11.33 -30.63 11.82
CA TRP A 253 -10.87 -29.25 11.99
C TRP A 253 -11.62 -28.53 13.11
N TYR A 254 -12.94 -28.71 13.21
CA TYR A 254 -13.74 -28.11 14.27
C TYR A 254 -13.29 -28.62 15.64
N GLN A 255 -13.12 -29.95 15.76
CA GLN A 255 -12.65 -30.58 17.00
C GLN A 255 -11.29 -30.01 17.43
N ALA A 256 -10.35 -29.91 16.50
CA ALA A 256 -9.02 -29.37 16.77
C ALA A 256 -9.08 -27.88 17.17
N HIS A 257 -9.77 -27.06 16.39
CA HIS A 257 -9.85 -25.63 16.65
C HIS A 257 -10.59 -25.32 17.94
N ARG A 258 -11.64 -26.07 18.29
CA ARG A 258 -12.47 -25.80 19.47
C ARG A 258 -11.88 -26.36 20.77
N PHE A 259 -11.30 -27.56 20.74
CA PHE A 259 -10.98 -28.33 21.96
C PHE A 259 -9.50 -28.64 22.15
N GLU A 260 -8.69 -28.73 21.09
CA GLU A 260 -7.28 -29.08 21.24
C GLU A 260 -6.42 -27.88 21.65
N VAL A 261 -5.51 -28.08 22.59
CA VAL A 261 -4.53 -27.05 22.98
C VAL A 261 -3.37 -27.09 21.98
N PRO A 262 -2.95 -25.94 21.39
CA PRO A 262 -1.76 -25.92 20.54
C PRO A 262 -0.53 -26.44 21.30
N PRO A 263 0.34 -27.23 20.65
CA PRO A 263 1.52 -27.77 21.30
C PRO A 263 2.49 -26.66 21.72
N MET A 264 3.31 -26.94 22.73
CA MET A 264 4.41 -26.05 23.10
C MET A 264 5.40 -25.93 21.94
N PHE A 265 5.92 -24.71 21.73
CA PHE A 265 6.85 -24.42 20.64
C PHE A 265 8.13 -25.27 20.73
N GLU A 266 8.59 -25.53 21.95
CA GLU A 266 9.78 -26.33 22.26
C GLU A 266 9.65 -27.78 21.76
N ASN A 267 8.42 -28.32 21.71
CA ASN A 267 8.18 -29.68 21.22
C ASN A 267 8.21 -29.76 19.68
N ILE A 268 7.94 -28.64 19.00
CA ILE A 268 7.78 -28.59 17.55
C ILE A 268 9.07 -28.10 16.87
N ALA A 269 9.69 -27.07 17.44
CA ALA A 269 10.85 -26.37 16.92
C ALA A 269 11.90 -26.12 18.03
N PRO A 270 12.44 -27.18 18.67
CA PRO A 270 13.41 -27.06 19.77
C PRO A 270 14.67 -26.26 19.40
N GLN A 271 15.01 -26.24 18.12
CA GLN A 271 16.18 -25.54 17.58
C GLN A 271 16.01 -24.02 17.47
N ILE A 272 14.79 -23.49 17.65
CA ILE A 272 14.51 -22.05 17.49
C ILE A 272 14.27 -21.42 18.86
N SER A 273 15.12 -20.44 19.22
CA SER A 273 14.91 -19.65 20.42
C SER A 273 13.86 -18.56 20.17
N ILE A 274 12.61 -18.85 20.56
CA ILE A 274 11.48 -17.93 20.42
C ILE A 274 11.30 -17.13 21.72
N PRO A 275 11.26 -15.78 21.68
CA PRO A 275 11.03 -14.95 22.86
C PRO A 275 9.74 -15.33 23.60
N LYS A 276 9.79 -15.30 24.94
CA LYS A 276 8.66 -15.69 25.80
C LYS A 276 7.41 -14.86 25.53
N GLU A 277 7.59 -13.56 25.30
CA GLU A 277 6.50 -12.62 25.02
C GLU A 277 5.84 -12.92 23.67
N LEU A 278 6.63 -13.33 22.66
CA LEU A 278 6.09 -13.74 21.36
C LEU A 278 5.29 -15.03 21.49
N LYS A 279 5.80 -16.03 22.22
CA LYS A 279 5.06 -17.27 22.51
C LYS A 279 3.74 -16.97 23.20
N LYS A 280 3.75 -16.11 24.23
CA LYS A 280 2.55 -15.71 24.97
C LYS A 280 1.54 -15.00 24.06
N LEU A 281 1.99 -14.11 23.19
CA LEU A 281 1.14 -13.40 22.23
C LEU A 281 0.44 -14.38 21.27
N VAL A 282 1.20 -15.31 20.66
CA VAL A 282 0.64 -16.30 19.74
C VAL A 282 -0.41 -17.17 20.45
N MET A 283 -0.11 -17.65 21.66
CA MET A 283 -1.04 -18.46 22.43
C MET A 283 -2.28 -17.68 22.86
N ALA A 284 -2.16 -16.39 23.18
CA ALA A 284 -3.30 -15.53 23.47
C ALA A 284 -4.19 -15.34 22.24
N CYS A 285 -3.62 -15.17 21.04
CA CYS A 285 -4.39 -15.10 19.80
C CYS A 285 -5.16 -16.42 19.54
N LEU A 286 -4.55 -17.56 19.86
CA LEU A 286 -5.12 -18.90 19.72
C LEU A 286 -6.08 -19.31 20.85
N ALA A 287 -6.40 -18.41 21.78
CA ALA A 287 -7.35 -18.69 22.85
C ALA A 287 -8.72 -19.10 22.27
N LYS A 288 -9.31 -20.14 22.87
CA LYS A 288 -10.55 -20.73 22.37
C LYS A 288 -11.73 -19.79 22.58
N GLU A 289 -11.82 -19.23 23.79
CA GLU A 289 -12.81 -18.22 24.11
C GLU A 289 -12.40 -16.85 23.55
N VAL A 290 -13.36 -16.20 22.91
CA VAL A 290 -13.13 -14.94 22.19
C VAL A 290 -12.72 -13.81 23.15
N SER A 291 -13.21 -13.83 24.39
CA SER A 291 -12.86 -12.86 25.45
C SER A 291 -11.40 -12.92 25.87
N ASP A 292 -10.75 -14.06 25.69
CA ASP A 292 -9.39 -14.30 26.21
C ASP A 292 -8.31 -13.93 25.18
N ARG A 293 -8.73 -13.55 23.97
CA ARG A 293 -7.86 -13.05 22.91
C ARG A 293 -7.52 -11.57 23.14
N PRO A 294 -6.47 -11.03 22.50
CA PRO A 294 -6.34 -9.59 22.34
C PRO A 294 -7.64 -9.01 21.76
N GLN A 295 -8.13 -7.91 22.35
CA GLN A 295 -9.45 -7.38 21.98
C GLN A 295 -9.43 -6.61 20.66
N ASP A 296 -8.25 -6.14 20.26
CA ASP A 296 -8.00 -5.41 19.03
C ASP A 296 -6.56 -5.63 18.56
N ILE A 297 -6.29 -5.25 17.30
CA ILE A 297 -4.96 -5.35 16.71
C ILE A 297 -3.93 -4.42 17.38
N GLY A 298 -4.37 -3.31 18.00
CA GLY A 298 -3.49 -2.39 18.71
C GLY A 298 -2.75 -3.07 19.87
N GLN A 299 -3.43 -3.94 20.62
CA GLN A 299 -2.80 -4.74 21.68
C GLN A 299 -1.69 -5.67 21.16
N ILE A 300 -1.86 -6.21 19.95
CA ILE A 300 -0.88 -7.07 19.28
C ILE A 300 0.32 -6.23 18.81
N LEU A 301 0.06 -5.09 18.17
CA LEU A 301 1.09 -4.17 17.69
C LEU A 301 2.04 -3.72 18.80
N VAL A 302 1.50 -3.36 19.98
CA VAL A 302 2.32 -2.96 21.15
C VAL A 302 3.34 -4.04 21.51
N VAL A 303 2.95 -5.31 21.51
CA VAL A 303 3.87 -6.42 21.84
C VAL A 303 4.89 -6.65 20.72
N LEU A 304 4.46 -6.60 19.46
CA LEU A 304 5.36 -6.75 18.31
C LEU A 304 6.41 -5.64 18.26
N GLU A 305 6.03 -4.39 18.48
CA GLU A 305 6.95 -3.24 18.50
C GLU A 305 7.96 -3.35 19.65
N GLN A 306 7.52 -3.78 20.84
CA GLN A 306 8.44 -4.04 21.96
C GLN A 306 9.47 -5.12 21.60
N LEU A 307 9.05 -6.20 20.97
CA LEU A 307 9.93 -7.27 20.52
C LEU A 307 10.90 -6.81 19.43
N GLN A 308 10.43 -6.05 18.44
CA GLN A 308 11.28 -5.47 17.39
C GLN A 308 12.34 -4.54 17.99
N ARG A 309 11.98 -3.69 18.95
CA ARG A 309 12.95 -2.84 19.68
C ARG A 309 13.98 -3.68 20.40
N LYS A 310 13.58 -4.76 21.09
CA LYS A 310 14.55 -5.69 21.73
C LYS A 310 15.53 -6.29 20.73
N TYR A 311 15.05 -6.75 19.57
CA TYR A 311 15.92 -7.29 18.51
C TYR A 311 16.82 -6.23 17.87
N ASN A 312 16.32 -5.02 17.64
CA ASN A 312 17.12 -3.91 17.13
C ASN A 312 18.18 -3.47 18.14
N ASN A 313 17.85 -3.50 19.43
CA ASN A 313 18.78 -3.19 20.51
C ASN A 313 19.91 -4.24 20.60
N LEU A 314 19.59 -5.53 20.44
CA LEU A 314 20.59 -6.61 20.37
C LEU A 314 21.53 -6.47 19.16
N ILE A 315 21.04 -5.95 18.03
CA ILE A 315 21.87 -5.64 16.85
C ILE A 315 22.68 -4.35 17.06
N SER A 316 22.20 -3.42 17.90
CA SER A 316 22.90 -2.18 18.25
C SER A 316 23.94 -2.34 19.37
N ASP A 317 23.87 -3.39 20.19
CA ASP A 317 24.90 -3.67 21.21
C ASP A 317 26.26 -4.05 20.58
N ASP A 318 26.29 -4.54 19.33
CA ASP A 318 27.50 -4.69 18.50
C ASP A 318 28.02 -3.35 17.93
N LYS A 319 27.28 -2.25 18.11
CA LYS A 319 27.64 -0.88 17.71
C LYS A 319 27.46 0.08 18.90
N LYS A 320 28.26 -0.14 19.95
CA LYS A 320 28.33 0.69 21.17
C LYS A 320 28.15 2.20 20.93
N ASN A 321 27.50 2.86 21.89
CA ASN A 321 27.41 4.32 22.11
C ASN A 321 26.54 5.13 21.12
N ILE A 322 25.38 5.62 21.57
CA ILE A 322 24.97 7.04 21.65
C ILE A 322 23.47 7.16 22.01
N GLN A 323 23.23 7.69 23.22
CA GLN A 323 22.11 8.47 23.80
C GLN A 323 20.67 8.46 23.21
N ASN A 324 19.72 8.05 24.09
CA ASN A 324 18.44 8.69 24.50
C ASN A 324 17.44 9.23 23.44
N GLN A 325 16.17 8.78 23.45
CA GLN A 325 15.04 9.24 24.32
C GLN A 325 13.63 8.86 23.77
N GLU A 326 12.80 8.30 24.67
CA GLU A 326 11.33 8.37 24.88
C GLU A 326 10.22 8.09 23.81
N LEU A 327 9.10 7.55 24.32
CA LEU A 327 7.93 6.90 23.68
C LEU A 327 6.99 7.85 22.91
N VAL A 328 6.49 7.47 21.72
CA VAL A 328 5.51 8.28 20.95
C VAL A 328 4.46 7.43 20.17
N GLN A 329 3.21 7.89 20.20
CA GLN A 329 2.06 7.47 19.37
C GLN A 329 2.36 7.58 17.85
N LEU A 330 1.87 6.65 17.03
CA LEU A 330 2.04 6.68 15.57
C LEU A 330 1.26 7.83 14.92
N VAL A 331 1.99 8.90 14.65
CA VAL A 331 1.66 10.07 13.85
C VAL A 331 2.52 9.96 12.58
N PRO A 332 2.02 10.27 11.36
CA PRO A 332 2.86 10.25 10.16
C PRO A 332 4.20 10.95 10.43
N VAL A 333 5.33 10.42 9.94
CA VAL A 333 6.67 11.02 10.15
C VAL A 333 6.69 12.50 9.75
N THR A 334 5.80 12.89 8.83
CA THR A 334 5.60 14.26 8.36
C THR A 334 4.69 15.10 9.26
N SER A 335 3.83 14.53 10.09
CA SER A 335 2.77 15.27 10.77
C SER A 335 3.28 16.18 11.90
N LEU A 336 4.43 15.90 12.53
CA LEU A 336 5.07 16.88 13.40
C LEU A 336 5.62 18.06 12.59
N SER A 337 6.32 17.80 11.48
CA SER A 337 6.88 18.85 10.64
C SER A 337 5.79 19.67 9.92
N GLU A 338 4.66 19.06 9.55
CA GLU A 338 3.46 19.73 9.03
C GLU A 338 2.87 20.68 10.07
N LYS A 339 2.68 20.24 11.33
CA LYS A 339 2.21 21.10 12.41
C LYS A 339 3.13 22.29 12.64
N ILE A 340 4.45 22.08 12.61
CA ILE A 340 5.44 23.16 12.72
C ILE A 340 5.31 24.13 11.53
N CYS A 341 5.09 23.62 10.31
CA CYS A 341 4.89 24.44 9.11
C CYS A 341 3.60 25.26 9.16
N LEU A 342 2.50 24.70 9.68
CA LEU A 342 1.22 25.40 9.86
C LEU A 342 1.31 26.56 10.84
N GLN A 343 2.25 26.52 11.79
CA GLN A 343 2.46 27.59 12.77
C GLN A 343 3.37 28.71 12.25
N LYS A 344 3.87 28.63 11.00
CA LYS A 344 4.73 29.68 10.45
C LYS A 344 3.91 30.86 9.91
N SER A 345 4.50 32.04 10.05
CA SER A 345 4.02 33.29 9.46
C SER A 345 4.82 33.64 8.22
N TRP A 346 4.24 34.40 7.29
CA TRP A 346 4.98 34.90 6.14
C TRP A 346 6.20 35.73 6.60
N PRO A 347 7.40 35.54 6.00
CA PRO A 347 8.58 36.27 6.46
C PRO A 347 8.43 37.78 6.20
N LYS A 348 8.73 38.60 7.20
CA LYS A 348 8.60 40.08 7.11
C LYS A 348 9.48 40.72 6.05
N ASN A 349 10.55 40.03 5.64
CA ASN A 349 11.47 40.47 4.60
C ASN A 349 11.04 40.05 3.19
N GLN A 350 9.93 39.32 3.04
CA GLN A 350 9.38 38.93 1.75
C GLN A 350 8.20 39.84 1.39
N PRO A 351 8.05 40.22 0.11
CA PRO A 351 6.92 41.03 -0.31
C PRO A 351 5.62 40.27 -0.12
N ILE A 352 4.55 41.00 0.20
CA ILE A 352 3.18 40.47 0.17
C ILE A 352 2.71 40.53 -1.29
N ALA A 353 3.01 39.48 -2.03
CA ALA A 353 2.73 39.37 -3.46
C ALA A 353 2.60 37.90 -3.86
N PRO A 354 2.02 37.58 -5.05
CA PRO A 354 1.90 36.22 -5.57
C PRO A 354 3.27 35.60 -5.93
N ILE A 355 4.09 35.32 -4.92
CA ILE A 355 5.45 34.82 -5.07
C ILE A 355 5.62 33.46 -4.39
N CYS A 356 6.67 32.76 -4.78
CA CYS A 356 7.06 31.52 -4.13
C CYS A 356 8.57 31.40 -4.01
N PHE A 357 9.03 30.72 -2.97
CA PHE A 357 10.45 30.47 -2.74
C PHE A 357 10.66 29.19 -1.93
N SER A 358 11.84 28.59 -2.07
CA SER A 358 12.26 27.47 -1.25
C SER A 358 12.90 27.96 0.05
N HIS A 359 12.66 27.23 1.14
CA HIS A 359 13.31 27.48 2.41
C HIS A 359 13.64 26.15 3.09
N LEU A 360 14.78 26.09 3.76
CA LEU A 360 15.14 24.95 4.60
C LEU A 360 14.73 25.27 6.03
N LEU A 361 13.65 24.66 6.49
CA LEU A 361 13.05 24.99 7.79
C LEU A 361 13.69 24.13 8.89
N PRO A 362 14.36 24.70 9.90
CA PRO A 362 14.85 23.94 11.03
C PRO A 362 13.67 23.48 11.89
N THR A 363 13.65 22.19 12.22
CA THR A 363 12.69 21.58 13.16
C THR A 363 13.46 20.80 14.23
N PRO A 364 12.82 20.47 15.37
CA PRO A 364 13.45 19.64 16.40
C PRO A 364 13.93 18.27 15.89
N GLN A 365 13.35 17.76 14.80
CA GLN A 365 13.68 16.47 14.19
C GLN A 365 14.69 16.57 13.04
N GLY A 366 15.25 17.77 12.80
CA GLY A 366 16.12 18.05 11.67
C GLY A 366 15.54 19.11 10.75
N SER A 367 16.27 19.41 9.68
CA SER A 367 15.84 20.41 8.70
C SER A 367 14.88 19.80 7.69
N VAL A 368 13.80 20.52 7.37
CA VAL A 368 12.78 20.05 6.42
C VAL A 368 12.79 20.96 5.19
N PRO A 369 12.89 20.42 3.96
CA PRO A 369 12.73 21.20 2.75
C PRO A 369 11.30 21.73 2.65
N THR A 370 11.16 23.02 2.42
CA THR A 370 9.86 23.68 2.29
C THR A 370 9.80 24.56 1.05
N PHE A 371 8.62 24.65 0.45
CA PHE A 371 8.29 25.53 -0.66
C PHE A 371 7.16 26.44 -0.18
N TRP A 372 7.39 27.75 -0.15
CA TRP A 372 6.44 28.72 0.37
C TRP A 372 5.78 29.40 -0.82
N ALA A 373 4.45 29.50 -0.80
CA ALA A 373 3.70 30.15 -1.86
C ALA A 373 2.65 31.08 -1.26
N MET A 374 2.66 32.34 -1.71
CA MET A 374 1.60 33.28 -1.41
C MET A 374 0.67 33.39 -2.61
N LEU A 375 -0.63 33.19 -2.39
CA LEU A 375 -1.67 33.20 -3.42
C LEU A 375 -2.94 33.82 -2.83
N ALA A 376 -3.91 34.16 -3.68
CA ALA A 376 -5.22 34.58 -3.17
C ALA A 376 -5.89 33.43 -2.40
N LYS A 377 -6.56 33.71 -1.28
CA LYS A 377 -7.21 32.69 -0.44
C LYS A 377 -8.22 31.84 -1.22
N LYS A 378 -8.99 32.48 -2.11
CA LYS A 378 -9.93 31.80 -3.02
C LYS A 378 -9.23 30.85 -3.99
N GLU A 379 -7.98 31.11 -4.31
CA GLU A 379 -7.16 30.26 -5.16
C GLU A 379 -6.59 29.07 -4.41
N ILE A 380 -6.06 29.30 -3.21
CA ILE A 380 -5.51 28.25 -2.34
C ILE A 380 -6.55 27.14 -2.11
N ALA A 381 -7.79 27.53 -1.79
CA ALA A 381 -8.90 26.61 -1.56
C ALA A 381 -9.18 25.68 -2.77
N LYS A 382 -8.82 26.09 -4.00
CA LYS A 382 -8.99 25.28 -5.20
C LYS A 382 -7.91 24.22 -5.37
N PHE A 383 -6.78 24.31 -4.66
CA PHE A 383 -5.68 23.36 -4.79
C PHE A 383 -5.61 22.32 -3.66
N ILE A 384 -6.40 22.50 -2.60
CA ILE A 384 -6.53 21.53 -1.50
C ILE A 384 -7.14 20.25 -2.08
N ASP A 385 -6.41 19.12 -1.98
CA ASP A 385 -6.76 17.80 -2.53
C ASP A 385 -6.74 17.63 -4.06
N LYS A 386 -6.03 18.49 -4.80
CA LYS A 386 -5.99 18.43 -6.28
C LYS A 386 -4.65 17.93 -6.84
N ASN A 387 -4.62 17.78 -8.17
CA ASN A 387 -3.48 17.23 -8.88
C ASN A 387 -2.27 18.15 -8.79
N ASN A 388 -1.15 17.54 -8.45
CA ASN A 388 0.16 18.17 -8.43
C ASN A 388 1.17 17.39 -9.28
N TYR A 389 2.22 18.09 -9.70
CA TYR A 389 3.39 17.55 -10.37
C TYR A 389 4.64 18.34 -9.96
N THR A 390 5.74 17.65 -9.69
CA THR A 390 7.02 18.26 -9.32
C THR A 390 8.08 17.88 -10.35
N GLU A 391 8.87 18.85 -10.78
CA GLU A 391 9.96 18.66 -11.73
C GLU A 391 11.20 19.44 -11.31
N PHE A 392 12.37 18.97 -11.72
CA PHE A 392 13.64 19.67 -11.54
C PHE A 392 14.39 19.75 -12.88
N ILE A 393 14.97 20.90 -13.16
CA ILE A 393 15.77 21.11 -14.37
C ILE A 393 17.19 21.50 -13.96
N PHE A 394 18.17 20.83 -14.56
CA PHE A 394 19.60 21.12 -14.43
C PHE A 394 20.27 20.97 -15.78
N GLN A 395 21.24 21.84 -16.09
CA GLN A 395 22.01 21.78 -17.34
C GLN A 395 23.51 21.71 -17.02
N LYS A 396 24.19 20.70 -17.56
CA LYS A 396 25.65 20.54 -17.43
C LYS A 396 26.38 21.70 -18.12
N ASN A 397 27.62 21.95 -17.71
CA ASN A 397 28.52 22.98 -18.28
C ASN A 397 28.02 24.43 -18.14
N LEU A 398 27.01 24.69 -17.31
CA LEU A 398 26.58 26.03 -16.89
C LEU A 398 26.98 26.32 -15.44
N TYR A 399 26.71 27.52 -14.95
CA TYR A 399 26.75 27.81 -13.51
C TYR A 399 25.83 26.81 -12.77
N PRO A 400 26.34 25.99 -11.83
CA PRO A 400 25.57 24.91 -11.22
C PRO A 400 24.38 25.40 -10.41
N MET A 401 23.18 25.19 -10.95
CA MET A 401 21.94 25.57 -10.31
C MET A 401 20.78 24.70 -10.81
N ILE A 402 19.79 24.49 -9.94
CA ILE A 402 18.58 23.72 -10.26
C ILE A 402 17.39 24.67 -10.33
N LEU A 403 16.55 24.51 -11.34
CA LEU A 403 15.21 25.10 -11.37
C LEU A 403 14.21 24.08 -10.83
N TRP A 404 13.68 24.33 -9.63
CA TRP A 404 12.67 23.50 -8.98
C TRP A 404 11.28 24.02 -9.34
N ILE A 405 10.44 23.16 -9.88
CA ILE A 405 9.08 23.49 -10.34
C ILE A 405 8.06 22.62 -9.60
N THR A 406 7.00 23.24 -9.09
CA THR A 406 5.80 22.58 -8.58
C THR A 406 4.58 23.14 -9.31
N VAL A 407 3.79 22.27 -9.92
CA VAL A 407 2.58 22.66 -10.64
C VAL A 407 1.36 22.18 -9.87
N LEU A 408 0.45 23.10 -9.60
CA LEU A 408 -0.85 22.83 -9.00
C LEU A 408 -1.92 23.02 -10.07
N SER A 409 -2.82 22.06 -10.21
CA SER A 409 -3.88 22.17 -11.23
C SER A 409 -5.22 21.68 -10.71
N ASP A 410 -6.23 22.52 -10.89
CA ASP A 410 -7.63 22.15 -10.76
C ASP A 410 -8.29 22.09 -12.15
N ALA A 411 -8.60 20.87 -12.57
CA ALA A 411 -9.27 20.55 -13.82
C ALA A 411 -10.69 21.13 -13.90
N GLN A 412 -11.35 21.32 -12.76
CA GLN A 412 -12.76 21.72 -12.68
C GLN A 412 -12.93 23.17 -13.11
N VAL A 413 -12.00 24.01 -12.70
CA VAL A 413 -12.01 25.45 -12.97
C VAL A 413 -10.91 25.88 -13.96
N GLN A 414 -10.25 24.91 -14.61
CA GLN A 414 -9.13 25.13 -15.55
C GLN A 414 -8.03 26.02 -14.97
N LEU A 415 -7.83 25.95 -13.65
CA LEU A 415 -6.86 26.77 -12.97
C LEU A 415 -5.55 25.99 -12.85
N THR A 416 -4.46 26.58 -13.33
CA THR A 416 -3.12 26.01 -13.19
C THR A 416 -2.18 27.06 -12.62
N ARG A 417 -1.52 26.70 -11.52
CA ARG A 417 -0.50 27.55 -10.88
C ARG A 417 0.86 26.88 -11.01
N TRP A 418 1.80 27.63 -11.56
CA TRP A 418 3.20 27.23 -11.69
C TRP A 418 4.00 27.94 -10.61
N LEU A 419 4.59 27.15 -9.72
CA LEU A 419 5.51 27.62 -8.69
C LEU A 419 6.91 27.20 -9.11
N SER A 420 7.85 28.13 -9.11
CA SER A 420 9.22 27.85 -9.52
C SER A 420 10.21 28.66 -8.72
N CYS A 421 11.32 28.04 -8.32
CA CYS A 421 12.43 28.73 -7.67
C CYS A 421 13.78 28.16 -8.12
N PHE A 422 14.82 28.98 -8.04
CA PHE A 422 16.18 28.56 -8.34
C PHE A 422 16.91 28.15 -7.06
N LEU A 423 17.62 27.02 -7.13
CA LEU A 423 18.52 26.54 -6.10
C LEU A 423 19.95 26.69 -6.61
N ASP A 424 20.73 27.53 -5.95
CA ASP A 424 22.14 27.73 -6.27
C ASP A 424 22.98 26.61 -5.64
N LEU A 425 23.67 25.80 -6.45
CA LEU A 425 24.48 24.69 -5.95
C LEU A 425 25.91 25.12 -5.56
N LYS A 426 26.30 26.38 -5.78
CA LYS A 426 27.52 26.95 -5.22
C LYS A 426 27.27 27.60 -3.85
N ASP A 427 26.02 27.94 -3.52
CA ASP A 427 25.62 28.35 -2.17
C ASP A 427 25.41 27.13 -1.26
N ILE A 428 26.03 27.15 -0.07
CA ILE A 428 25.88 26.14 0.98
C ILE A 428 24.40 25.95 1.34
N LYS A 429 23.58 27.01 1.32
CA LYS A 429 22.14 26.89 1.60
C LYS A 429 21.42 26.05 0.54
N GLY A 430 21.73 26.26 -0.74
CA GLY A 430 21.14 25.51 -1.84
C GLY A 430 21.61 24.05 -1.83
N GLN A 431 22.89 23.80 -1.58
CA GLN A 431 23.43 22.44 -1.41
C GLN A 431 22.73 21.69 -0.27
N LYS A 432 22.61 22.32 0.91
CA LYS A 432 21.91 21.72 2.06
C LYS A 432 20.45 21.44 1.74
N LEU A 433 19.77 22.33 1.03
CA LEU A 433 18.37 22.12 0.66
C LEU A 433 18.22 20.90 -0.26
N VAL A 434 19.06 20.78 -1.28
CA VAL A 434 19.06 19.62 -2.19
C VAL A 434 19.41 18.34 -1.47
N GLN A 435 20.42 18.35 -0.61
CA GLN A 435 20.77 17.17 0.21
C GLN A 435 19.60 16.74 1.09
N ASN A 436 18.87 17.69 1.70
CA ASN A 436 17.69 17.37 2.49
C ASN A 436 16.56 16.83 1.62
N LEU A 437 16.30 17.36 0.41
CA LEU A 437 15.34 16.78 -0.53
C LEU A 437 15.68 15.32 -0.90
N VAL A 438 16.96 15.03 -1.12
CA VAL A 438 17.44 13.66 -1.39
C VAL A 438 17.22 12.77 -0.17
N ASN A 439 17.59 13.23 1.03
CA ASN A 439 17.54 12.42 2.24
C ASN A 439 16.11 12.17 2.71
N THR A 440 15.27 13.20 2.74
CA THR A 440 13.87 13.08 3.22
C THR A 440 12.97 12.43 2.18
N GLY A 441 13.23 12.64 0.88
CA GLY A 441 12.36 12.17 -0.20
C GLY A 441 11.01 12.89 -0.27
N TYR A 442 10.82 13.98 0.48
CA TYR A 442 9.61 14.80 0.47
C TYR A 442 9.92 16.26 0.81
N TYR A 443 8.96 17.15 0.53
CA TYR A 443 8.96 18.53 0.98
C TYR A 443 7.54 19.00 1.33
N HIS A 444 7.45 20.08 2.11
CA HIS A 444 6.18 20.72 2.46
C HIS A 444 5.96 21.98 1.63
N LEU A 445 4.80 22.07 0.98
CA LEU A 445 4.31 23.26 0.31
C LEU A 445 3.40 24.04 1.27
N LEU A 446 3.85 25.21 1.71
CA LEU A 446 3.12 26.09 2.62
C LEU A 446 2.38 27.17 1.82
N PHE A 447 1.10 27.37 2.13
CA PHE A 447 0.28 28.39 1.49
C PHE A 447 0.00 29.56 2.43
N PHE A 448 0.19 30.78 1.93
CA PHE A 448 -0.14 32.02 2.62
C PHE A 448 -1.14 32.82 1.78
N ALA A 449 -2.18 33.37 2.42
CA ALA A 449 -3.15 34.20 1.74
C ALA A 449 -2.60 35.62 1.56
N LEU A 450 -2.86 36.25 0.41
CA LEU A 450 -2.62 37.68 0.22
C LEU A 450 -3.46 38.53 1.18
N GLU A 451 -4.67 38.05 1.48
CA GLU A 451 -5.67 38.70 2.32
C GLU A 451 -5.31 38.64 3.81
N ASP A 452 -4.54 37.63 4.22
CA ASP A 452 -4.05 37.46 5.58
C ASP A 452 -2.68 36.73 5.56
N PRO A 453 -1.57 37.48 5.45
CA PRO A 453 -0.24 36.91 5.33
C PRO A 453 0.32 36.43 6.67
N THR A 454 -0.39 36.67 7.78
CA THR A 454 0.12 36.41 9.12
C THR A 454 0.06 34.92 9.49
N VAL A 455 -0.82 34.16 8.83
CA VAL A 455 -1.08 32.75 9.12
C VAL A 455 -0.86 31.88 7.89
N CYS A 456 -0.17 30.75 8.07
CA CYS A 456 -0.11 29.69 7.07
C CYS A 456 -1.51 29.04 6.93
N VAL A 457 -2.11 29.17 5.76
CA VAL A 457 -3.48 28.75 5.47
C VAL A 457 -3.57 27.22 5.34
N ASN A 458 -2.56 26.61 4.73
CA ASN A 458 -2.53 25.17 4.51
C ASN A 458 -1.11 24.66 4.23
N VAL A 459 -0.89 23.37 4.48
CA VAL A 459 0.36 22.66 4.15
C VAL A 459 0.03 21.40 3.36
N ILE A 460 0.73 21.19 2.24
CA ILE A 460 0.64 19.95 1.45
C ILE A 460 2.03 19.29 1.41
N THR A 461 2.10 18.00 1.72
CA THR A 461 3.32 17.21 1.56
C THR A 461 3.40 16.58 0.17
N LEU A 462 4.54 16.78 -0.49
CA LEU A 462 4.80 16.27 -1.83
C LEU A 462 6.02 15.35 -1.80
N THR A 463 5.87 14.13 -2.31
CA THR A 463 6.91 13.09 -2.31
C THR A 463 7.69 13.07 -3.62
N LEU A 464 8.98 12.77 -3.54
CA LEU A 464 9.86 12.58 -4.68
C LEU A 464 10.03 11.08 -4.99
N SER A 465 10.03 10.74 -6.27
CA SER A 465 10.35 9.38 -6.71
C SER A 465 11.84 9.06 -6.50
N ALA A 466 12.19 7.77 -6.44
CA ALA A 466 13.59 7.33 -6.38
C ALA A 466 14.43 7.91 -7.53
N PHE A 467 13.87 7.96 -8.75
CA PHE A 467 14.51 8.56 -9.92
C PHE A 467 14.81 10.05 -9.75
N GLN A 468 13.89 10.83 -9.17
CA GLN A 468 14.11 12.24 -8.89
C GLN A 468 15.18 12.44 -7.81
N ARG A 469 15.19 11.60 -6.76
CA ARG A 469 16.20 11.65 -5.70
C ARG A 469 17.60 11.34 -6.22
N GLN A 470 17.73 10.32 -7.08
CA GLN A 470 19.00 9.97 -7.70
C GLN A 470 19.52 11.10 -8.60
N GLN A 471 18.67 11.69 -9.46
CA GLN A 471 19.08 12.83 -10.30
C GLN A 471 19.60 14.02 -9.49
N LEU A 472 18.91 14.37 -8.39
CA LEU A 472 19.34 15.45 -7.51
C LEU A 472 20.70 15.18 -6.88
N LEU A 473 20.97 13.94 -6.47
CA LEU A 473 22.26 13.52 -5.93
C LEU A 473 23.37 13.63 -7.00
N ASP A 474 23.12 13.11 -8.20
CA ASP A 474 24.07 13.15 -9.31
C ASP A 474 24.44 14.59 -9.70
N TRP A 475 23.47 15.52 -9.69
CA TRP A 475 23.71 16.94 -9.99
C TRP A 475 24.46 17.64 -8.86
N LEU A 476 24.20 17.29 -7.60
CA LEU A 476 24.95 17.82 -6.47
C LEU A 476 26.42 17.39 -6.56
N ASP A 477 26.69 16.11 -6.82
CA ASP A 477 28.05 15.59 -7.00
C ASP A 477 28.77 16.22 -8.20
N TYR A 478 28.06 16.40 -9.32
CA TYR A 478 28.60 17.07 -10.50
C TYR A 478 28.97 18.53 -10.18
N SER A 479 28.13 19.26 -9.45
CA SER A 479 28.35 20.69 -9.13
C SER A 479 29.59 20.97 -8.29
N GLN A 480 30.01 19.99 -7.47
CA GLN A 480 31.22 20.05 -6.65
C GLN A 480 32.49 19.86 -7.49
N LYS A 481 32.41 19.10 -8.59
CA LYS A 481 33.56 18.73 -9.45
C LYS A 481 33.69 19.62 -10.69
N SER A 482 32.65 20.34 -11.08
CA SER A 482 32.61 21.09 -12.34
C SER A 482 33.21 22.50 -12.24
N ASN A 483 33.98 22.87 -13.27
CA ASN A 483 34.39 24.25 -13.53
C ASN A 483 33.24 25.03 -14.19
N THR A 484 32.98 26.24 -13.71
CA THR A 484 31.88 27.10 -14.19
C THR A 484 32.29 27.85 -15.46
N ILE A 485 31.48 27.73 -16.53
CA ILE A 485 31.77 28.36 -17.83
C ILE A 485 30.89 29.59 -18.08
N SER A 486 29.71 29.66 -17.47
CA SER A 486 28.73 30.75 -17.67
C SER A 486 28.45 31.53 -16.39
N SER A 487 27.86 32.72 -16.54
CA SER A 487 27.40 33.51 -15.39
C SER A 487 26.11 32.96 -14.76
N LEU A 488 25.85 33.30 -13.49
CA LEU A 488 24.60 32.98 -12.80
C LEU A 488 23.36 33.48 -13.57
N ASN A 489 23.41 34.70 -14.11
CA ASN A 489 22.29 35.31 -14.82
C ASN A 489 22.02 34.65 -16.17
N GLU A 490 23.06 34.24 -16.88
CA GLU A 490 22.95 33.51 -18.13
C GLU A 490 22.35 32.11 -17.91
N SER A 491 22.81 31.41 -16.87
CA SER A 491 22.28 30.10 -16.49
C SER A 491 20.80 30.17 -16.10
N LYS A 492 20.40 31.20 -15.35
CA LYS A 492 18.97 31.51 -15.08
C LYS A 492 18.16 31.69 -16.35
N LYS A 493 18.68 32.40 -17.36
CA LYS A 493 17.99 32.61 -18.64
C LYS A 493 17.81 31.29 -19.39
N ILE A 494 18.87 30.47 -19.48
CA ILE A 494 18.83 29.18 -20.18
C ILE A 494 17.85 28.23 -19.51
N LEU A 495 17.89 28.09 -18.18
CA LEU A 495 16.95 27.23 -17.46
C LEU A 495 15.50 27.69 -17.58
N LYS A 496 15.25 29.01 -17.68
CA LYS A 496 13.91 29.53 -18.00
C LYS A 496 13.47 29.12 -19.40
N THR A 497 14.35 29.17 -20.38
CA THR A 497 14.06 28.73 -21.74
C THR A 497 13.71 27.23 -21.77
N GLU A 498 14.47 26.39 -21.08
CA GLU A 498 14.17 24.95 -20.96
C GLU A 498 12.85 24.70 -20.23
N TYR A 499 12.58 25.47 -19.17
CA TYR A 499 11.31 25.44 -18.47
C TYR A 499 10.12 25.72 -19.39
N GLU A 500 10.19 26.77 -20.22
CA GLU A 500 9.11 27.08 -21.17
C GLU A 500 8.91 25.95 -22.19
N LYS A 501 9.98 25.29 -22.64
CA LYS A 501 9.89 24.16 -23.58
C LYS A 501 9.16 22.94 -22.99
N ILE A 502 9.33 22.65 -21.70
CA ILE A 502 8.73 21.45 -21.07
C ILE A 502 7.31 21.67 -20.53
N LYS A 503 6.82 22.91 -20.46
CA LYS A 503 5.46 23.21 -19.97
C LYS A 503 4.36 22.43 -20.67
N PRO A 504 4.34 22.32 -22.03
CA PRO A 504 3.30 21.56 -22.72
C PRO A 504 3.27 20.09 -22.29
N ASP A 505 4.44 19.47 -22.12
CA ASP A 505 4.55 18.06 -21.71
C ASP A 505 4.06 17.84 -20.28
N ILE A 506 4.40 18.75 -19.35
CA ILE A 506 3.90 18.70 -17.97
C ILE A 506 2.37 18.88 -17.95
N LEU A 507 1.81 19.79 -18.74
CA LEU A 507 0.36 19.94 -18.87
C LEU A 507 -0.29 18.68 -19.43
N GLN A 508 0.30 18.04 -20.44
CA GLN A 508 -0.20 16.77 -20.96
C GLN A 508 -0.17 15.66 -19.89
N LYS A 509 0.91 15.57 -19.10
CA LYS A 509 1.02 14.62 -17.97
C LYS A 509 -0.07 14.88 -16.92
N LEU A 510 -0.33 16.14 -16.58
CA LEU A 510 -1.40 16.55 -15.66
C LEU A 510 -2.80 16.25 -16.21
N VAL A 511 -3.05 16.50 -17.50
CA VAL A 511 -4.33 16.18 -18.16
C VAL A 511 -4.55 14.67 -18.25
N LYS A 512 -3.50 13.86 -18.50
CA LYS A 512 -3.60 12.39 -18.46
C LYS A 512 -3.96 11.90 -17.06
N LYS A 513 -3.31 12.44 -16.01
CA LYS A 513 -3.63 12.17 -14.60
C LYS A 513 -5.07 12.59 -14.23
N GLN A 514 -5.55 13.70 -14.80
CA GLN A 514 -6.92 14.21 -14.64
C GLN A 514 -7.99 13.41 -15.39
N LYS A 515 -7.73 12.99 -16.65
CA LYS A 515 -8.67 12.15 -17.41
C LYS A 515 -8.90 10.81 -16.73
N GLN A 516 -7.87 10.22 -16.12
CA GLN A 516 -7.99 9.00 -15.31
C GLN A 516 -8.85 9.19 -14.04
N THR A 517 -8.93 10.41 -13.49
CA THR A 517 -9.78 10.74 -12.33
C THR A 517 -11.20 11.22 -12.71
N ARG A 518 -11.37 11.95 -13.82
CA ARG A 518 -12.68 12.46 -14.31
C ARG A 518 -13.52 11.42 -15.07
N PHE A 519 -12.91 10.52 -15.85
CA PHE A 519 -13.63 9.40 -16.48
C PHE A 519 -14.29 8.49 -15.44
N ASN A 520 -13.76 8.46 -14.22
CA ASN A 520 -14.30 7.69 -13.10
C ASN A 520 -15.57 8.30 -12.45
N ILE A 521 -15.79 9.62 -12.55
CA ILE A 521 -16.87 10.31 -11.82
C ILE A 521 -18.07 10.61 -12.75
N LYS A 522 -17.84 11.01 -14.00
CA LYS A 522 -18.92 11.41 -14.92
C LYS A 522 -19.77 10.21 -15.38
N TYR A 523 -19.17 9.02 -15.47
CA TYR A 523 -19.89 7.77 -15.73
C TYR A 523 -20.67 7.26 -14.51
N TRP A 524 -20.39 7.79 -13.32
CA TRP A 524 -20.99 7.37 -12.06
C TRP A 524 -22.28 8.14 -11.73
N LEU A 525 -22.39 9.41 -12.15
CA LEU A 525 -23.56 10.26 -11.87
C LEU A 525 -24.71 10.10 -12.89
N LEU A 526 -24.42 9.64 -14.11
CA LEU A 526 -25.43 9.44 -15.17
C LEU A 526 -26.25 8.13 -15.03
N ASN A 527 -25.88 7.26 -14.09
CA ASN A 527 -26.55 5.96 -13.85
C ASN A 527 -27.27 5.90 -12.49
N LEU A 528 -27.61 7.05 -11.89
CA LEU A 528 -28.29 7.14 -10.59
C LEU A 528 -29.69 7.78 -10.65
N TYR A 529 -30.27 7.93 -11.85
CA TYR A 529 -31.71 8.17 -12.05
C TYR A 529 -32.25 7.29 -13.17
#